data_AF-A0A3M2DYC2-F1
#
_entry.id   AF-A0A3M2DYC2-F1
#
_cell.length_a   1.000
_cell.length_b   1.000
_cell.length_c   1.000
_cell.angle_alpha   90.00
_cell.angle_beta   90.00
_cell.angle_gamma   90.00
#
_symmetry.space_group_name_H-M   'P 1'
#
loop_
_entity.id
_entity.type
_entity.pdbx_description
1 polymer ?
#
loop_
_entity_poly.entity_id
_entity_poly.type
_entity_poly.pdbx_seq_one_letter_code
_entity_poly.pdbx_strand_id
1 'polypeptide(L)'
;MNQPFDIMVLAHAAAKATVFRQLAKEGASCPSVSVMPYWRFVSQLYEPEQIVLDGKQATALWRLAVESVSLDPPILSPLAAANAAMRAHELLLRENISEATLQQYADPNTDVFLQWRAAYRRLEQERGVISSALLERLCIEHMPSTFNKRVGYFGFDHMPAQAKMLFHRLGAQSLSLTSLCQQPKRAKYESPEAEIAACVVFCEQLFDQDDSASIAVVAATETERYQRLLKRALVTTGIPAHGLMRTFGEVPEIACLLAWA
;
A
#
# COMPACT_ATOMS: atom_id res chain seq x y z
N MET A 1 19.30 -34.00 -3.22
CA MET A 1 19.64 -32.68 -3.80
C MET A 1 18.63 -31.68 -3.26
N ASN A 2 19.03 -30.84 -2.30
CA ASN A 2 18.16 -29.79 -1.76
C ASN A 2 18.10 -28.66 -2.79
N GLN A 3 16.96 -28.46 -3.45
CA GLN A 3 16.73 -27.21 -4.18
C GLN A 3 16.85 -26.06 -3.18
N PRO A 4 17.57 -24.98 -3.50
CA PRO A 4 17.65 -23.82 -2.61
C PRO A 4 16.23 -23.34 -2.31
N PHE A 5 15.89 -23.25 -1.02
CA PHE A 5 14.62 -22.66 -0.63
C PHE A 5 14.61 -21.20 -1.07
N ASP A 6 13.80 -20.88 -2.08
CA ASP A 6 13.61 -19.51 -2.54
C ASP A 6 12.97 -18.69 -1.42
N ILE A 7 13.71 -17.70 -0.93
CA ILE A 7 13.19 -16.71 0.01
C ILE A 7 12.49 -15.64 -0.83
N MET A 8 11.20 -15.44 -0.59
CA MET A 8 10.43 -14.40 -1.23
C MET A 8 10.17 -13.26 -0.25
N VAL A 9 10.48 -12.04 -0.63
CA VAL A 9 10.24 -10.84 0.18
C VAL A 9 9.20 -9.96 -0.50
N LEU A 10 8.07 -9.75 0.18
CA LEU A 10 6.93 -8.99 -0.30
C LEU A 10 6.96 -7.57 0.29
N ALA A 11 7.18 -6.58 -0.58
CA ALA A 11 7.13 -5.18 -0.20
C ALA A 11 5.71 -4.62 -0.39
N HIS A 12 5.21 -3.83 0.55
CA HIS A 12 3.91 -3.16 0.38
C HIS A 12 3.81 -2.36 -0.94
N ALA A 13 4.89 -1.64 -1.31
CA ALA A 13 4.94 -0.79 -2.50
C ALA A 13 6.19 -1.05 -3.36
N ALA A 14 6.11 -0.66 -4.63
CA ALA A 14 7.21 -0.86 -5.58
C ALA A 14 8.49 -0.11 -5.18
N ALA A 15 8.37 1.12 -4.68
CA ALA A 15 9.51 1.89 -4.18
C ALA A 15 10.22 1.15 -3.02
N LYS A 16 9.45 0.61 -2.07
CA LYS A 16 9.97 -0.19 -0.95
C LYS A 16 10.71 -1.43 -1.48
N ALA A 17 10.15 -2.14 -2.48
CA ALA A 17 10.80 -3.29 -3.12
C ALA A 17 12.17 -2.92 -3.74
N THR A 18 12.26 -1.77 -4.42
CA THR A 18 13.51 -1.30 -5.02
C THR A 18 14.58 -1.02 -3.98
N VAL A 19 14.23 -0.33 -2.88
CA VAL A 19 15.16 -0.06 -1.77
C VAL A 19 15.69 -1.36 -1.17
N PHE A 20 14.80 -2.32 -0.89
CA PHE A 20 15.22 -3.59 -0.30
C PHE A 20 16.12 -4.40 -1.25
N ARG A 21 15.85 -4.37 -2.57
CA ARG A 21 16.76 -5.00 -3.55
C ARG A 21 18.15 -4.36 -3.54
N GLN A 22 18.24 -3.06 -3.34
CA GLN A 22 19.52 -2.37 -3.26
C GLN A 22 20.29 -2.79 -2.00
N LEU A 23 19.62 -2.76 -0.84
CA LEU A 23 20.22 -3.22 0.42
C LEU A 23 20.65 -4.69 0.37
N ALA A 24 19.85 -5.56 -0.26
CA ALA A 24 20.18 -6.97 -0.43
C ALA A 24 21.43 -7.18 -1.31
N LYS A 25 21.68 -6.29 -2.28
CA LYS A 25 22.90 -6.34 -3.12
C LYS A 25 24.13 -5.84 -2.38
N GLU A 26 23.98 -4.85 -1.51
CA GLU A 26 25.08 -4.23 -0.76
C GLU A 26 25.50 -5.08 0.45
N GLY A 27 24.56 -5.80 1.08
CA GLY A 27 24.77 -6.48 2.36
C GLY A 27 25.34 -7.91 2.32
N ALA A 28 25.03 -8.76 1.33
CA ALA A 28 25.52 -10.16 1.33
C ALA A 28 25.20 -10.95 0.05
N SER A 29 25.99 -12.00 -0.19
CA SER A 29 25.79 -13.05 -1.19
C SER A 29 24.57 -13.93 -0.88
N CYS A 30 23.34 -13.40 -1.02
CA CYS A 30 22.12 -14.19 -0.92
C CYS A 30 21.51 -14.41 -2.32
N PRO A 31 22.03 -15.35 -3.13
CA PRO A 31 21.63 -15.51 -4.52
C PRO A 31 20.18 -15.98 -4.72
N SER A 32 19.45 -16.35 -3.66
CA SER A 32 18.09 -16.93 -3.73
C SER A 32 16.99 -16.06 -3.12
N VAL A 33 17.21 -14.75 -2.93
CA VAL A 33 16.17 -13.83 -2.43
C VAL A 33 15.46 -13.14 -3.60
N SER A 34 14.17 -13.42 -3.78
CA SER A 34 13.30 -12.72 -4.72
C SER A 34 12.49 -11.65 -4.01
N VAL A 35 12.73 -10.38 -4.35
CA VAL A 35 12.01 -9.23 -3.77
C VAL A 35 11.02 -8.69 -4.78
N MET A 36 9.75 -8.58 -4.42
CA MET A 36 8.73 -8.02 -5.30
C MET A 36 7.68 -7.18 -4.57
N PRO A 37 7.02 -6.24 -5.29
CA PRO A 37 5.86 -5.55 -4.74
C PRO A 37 4.70 -6.53 -4.48
N TYR A 38 3.91 -6.26 -3.44
CA TYR A 38 2.78 -7.07 -3.01
C TYR A 38 1.76 -7.28 -4.13
N TRP A 39 1.36 -6.21 -4.82
CA TRP A 39 0.41 -6.29 -5.93
C TRP A 39 0.90 -7.24 -7.04
N ARG A 40 2.21 -7.25 -7.33
CA ARG A 40 2.78 -8.11 -8.36
C ARG A 40 2.75 -9.57 -7.95
N PHE A 41 2.99 -9.83 -6.67
CA PHE A 41 2.87 -11.16 -6.11
C PHE A 41 1.44 -11.68 -6.20
N VAL A 42 0.45 -10.87 -5.84
CA VAL A 42 -0.98 -11.19 -5.98
C VAL A 42 -1.30 -11.55 -7.45
N SER A 43 -0.88 -10.73 -8.42
CA SER A 43 -1.08 -11.02 -9.84
C SER A 43 -0.33 -12.27 -10.35
N GLN A 44 0.70 -12.75 -9.66
CA GLN A 44 1.43 -13.97 -10.03
C GLN A 44 0.87 -15.22 -9.36
N LEU A 45 0.19 -15.07 -8.22
CA LEU A 45 -0.45 -16.19 -7.52
C LEU A 45 -1.70 -16.69 -8.24
N TYR A 46 -2.37 -15.80 -8.97
CA TYR A 46 -3.61 -16.11 -9.66
C TYR A 46 -3.57 -15.55 -11.07
N GLU A 47 -3.69 -16.43 -12.05
CA GLU A 47 -3.87 -16.09 -13.45
C GLU A 47 -5.38 -16.14 -13.75
N PRO A 48 -6.08 -15.00 -13.74
CA PRO A 48 -7.50 -14.99 -14.01
C PRO A 48 -7.78 -15.40 -15.46
N GLU A 49 -8.83 -16.20 -15.68
CA GLU A 49 -9.37 -16.45 -17.02
C GLU A 49 -10.02 -15.20 -17.62
N GLN A 50 -10.44 -14.26 -16.76
CA GLN A 50 -11.10 -13.00 -17.12
C GLN A 50 -10.09 -11.86 -17.30
N ILE A 51 -10.46 -10.86 -18.09
CA ILE A 51 -9.63 -9.66 -18.28
C ILE A 51 -9.67 -8.82 -17.00
N VAL A 52 -8.49 -8.52 -16.45
CA VAL A 52 -8.36 -7.62 -15.30
C VAL A 52 -8.42 -6.18 -15.77
N LEU A 53 -9.34 -5.41 -15.18
CA LEU A 53 -9.48 -3.98 -15.45
C LEU A 53 -8.39 -3.18 -14.73
N ASP A 54 -7.76 -2.26 -15.48
CA ASP A 54 -6.99 -1.17 -14.87
C ASP A 54 -7.92 -0.12 -14.21
N GLY A 55 -7.34 0.83 -13.47
CA GLY A 55 -8.12 1.84 -12.76
C GLY A 55 -9.00 2.71 -13.67
N LYS A 56 -8.53 3.04 -14.89
CA LYS A 56 -9.31 3.86 -15.84
C LYS A 56 -10.47 3.07 -16.42
N GLN A 57 -10.24 1.81 -16.77
CA GLN A 57 -11.27 0.90 -17.27
C GLN A 57 -12.32 0.60 -16.19
N ALA A 58 -11.89 0.40 -14.95
CA ALA A 58 -12.78 0.23 -13.81
C ALA A 58 -13.64 1.47 -13.58
N THR A 59 -13.06 2.68 -13.58
CA THR A 59 -13.81 3.94 -13.49
C THR A 59 -14.84 4.09 -14.61
N ALA A 60 -14.47 3.76 -15.85
CA ALA A 60 -15.38 3.84 -16.98
C ALA A 60 -16.58 2.89 -16.81
N LEU A 61 -16.33 1.67 -16.32
CA LEU A 61 -17.39 0.69 -16.05
C LEU A 61 -18.28 1.12 -14.88
N TRP A 62 -17.71 1.70 -13.82
CA TRP A 62 -18.47 2.31 -12.73
C TRP A 62 -19.35 3.46 -13.20
N ARG A 63 -18.88 4.28 -14.14
CA ARG A 63 -19.68 5.36 -14.72
C ARG A 63 -20.93 4.82 -15.41
N LEU A 64 -20.77 3.77 -16.20
CA LEU A 64 -21.91 3.08 -16.84
C LEU A 64 -22.87 2.49 -15.80
N ALA A 65 -22.36 1.91 -14.71
CA ALA A 65 -23.18 1.38 -13.62
C ALA A 65 -24.01 2.50 -12.96
N VAL A 66 -23.38 3.63 -12.65
CA VAL A 66 -24.03 4.80 -12.07
C VAL A 66 -25.09 5.38 -13.00
N GLU A 67 -24.78 5.54 -14.29
CA GLU A 67 -25.71 6.04 -15.31
C GLU A 67 -26.90 5.11 -15.55
N SER A 68 -26.75 3.80 -15.29
CA SER A 68 -27.82 2.82 -15.48
C SER A 68 -28.90 2.82 -14.38
N VAL A 69 -28.63 3.47 -13.25
CA VAL A 69 -29.57 3.55 -12.11
C VAL A 69 -30.22 4.92 -12.12
N SER A 70 -31.52 4.98 -12.42
CA SER A 70 -32.30 6.21 -12.39
C SER A 70 -32.53 6.66 -10.94
N LEU A 71 -32.10 7.88 -10.61
CA LEU A 71 -32.33 8.53 -9.32
C LEU A 71 -33.16 9.80 -9.52
N ASP A 72 -34.00 10.11 -8.54
CA ASP A 72 -34.73 11.37 -8.44
C ASP A 72 -34.42 12.03 -7.09
N PRO A 73 -33.67 13.15 -7.04
CA PRO A 73 -33.12 13.90 -8.19
C PRO A 73 -31.94 13.20 -8.89
N PRO A 74 -31.66 13.54 -10.16
CA PRO A 74 -30.54 12.97 -10.89
C PRO A 74 -29.18 13.40 -10.32
N ILE A 75 -28.17 12.55 -10.49
CA ILE A 75 -26.80 12.81 -10.04
C ILE A 75 -26.20 13.96 -10.84
N LEU A 76 -25.68 14.98 -10.13
CA LEU A 76 -25.07 16.15 -10.76
C LEU A 76 -23.80 15.82 -11.57
N SER A 77 -23.00 14.87 -11.11
CA SER A 77 -21.77 14.42 -11.78
C SER A 77 -21.61 12.90 -11.71
N PRO A 78 -22.03 12.15 -12.76
CA PRO A 78 -21.90 10.70 -12.80
C PRO A 78 -20.45 10.21 -12.67
N LEU A 79 -19.48 10.98 -13.22
CA LEU A 79 -18.06 10.64 -13.11
C LEU A 79 -17.53 10.77 -11.67
N ALA A 80 -17.92 11.84 -10.95
CA ALA A 80 -17.51 12.01 -9.56
C ALA A 80 -18.12 10.92 -8.67
N ALA A 81 -19.40 10.59 -8.90
CA ALA A 81 -20.09 9.49 -8.22
C ALA A 81 -19.41 8.13 -8.52
N ALA A 82 -19.05 7.86 -9.78
CA ALA A 82 -18.32 6.65 -10.16
C ALA A 82 -16.97 6.52 -9.46
N ASN A 83 -16.19 7.60 -9.39
CA ASN A 83 -14.91 7.60 -8.66
C ASN A 83 -15.09 7.39 -7.14
N ALA A 84 -16.16 7.94 -6.55
CA ALA A 84 -16.46 7.72 -5.14
C ALA A 84 -16.91 6.26 -4.89
N ALA A 85 -17.79 5.74 -5.74
CA ALA A 85 -18.30 4.37 -5.65
C ALA A 85 -17.18 3.33 -5.86
N MET A 86 -16.29 3.55 -6.83
CA MET A 86 -15.12 2.70 -7.04
C MET A 86 -14.24 2.64 -5.78
N ARG A 87 -13.88 3.80 -5.21
CA ARG A 87 -13.07 3.85 -3.98
C ARG A 87 -13.76 3.20 -2.78
N ALA A 88 -15.07 3.40 -2.64
CA ALA A 88 -15.85 2.74 -1.59
C ALA A 88 -15.85 1.21 -1.78
N HIS A 89 -16.03 0.74 -3.02
CA HIS A 89 -15.98 -0.68 -3.34
C HIS A 89 -14.61 -1.30 -3.06
N GLU A 90 -13.53 -0.65 -3.48
CA GLU A 90 -12.16 -1.06 -3.18
C GLU A 90 -11.92 -1.15 -1.67
N LEU A 91 -12.40 -0.17 -0.90
CA LEU A 91 -12.28 -0.17 0.55
C LEU A 91 -13.04 -1.34 1.20
N LEU A 92 -14.28 -1.60 0.76
CA LEU A 92 -15.06 -2.72 1.26
C LEU A 92 -14.36 -4.06 0.98
N LEU A 93 -13.81 -4.22 -0.22
CA LEU A 93 -13.00 -5.38 -0.53
C LEU A 93 -11.78 -5.43 0.39
N ARG A 94 -10.92 -4.42 0.35
CA ARG A 94 -9.66 -4.35 1.11
C ARG A 94 -9.82 -4.65 2.61
N GLU A 95 -10.87 -4.13 3.23
CA GLU A 95 -11.18 -4.34 4.66
C GLU A 95 -12.08 -5.56 4.92
N ASN A 96 -12.39 -6.35 3.89
CA ASN A 96 -13.23 -7.54 3.94
C ASN A 96 -14.60 -7.28 4.60
N ILE A 97 -15.22 -6.12 4.27
CA ILE A 97 -16.52 -5.73 4.78
C ILE A 97 -17.61 -6.33 3.88
N SER A 98 -18.45 -7.16 4.48
CA SER A 98 -19.58 -7.79 3.78
C SER A 98 -20.72 -6.79 3.54
N GLU A 99 -21.60 -7.07 2.57
CA GLU A 99 -22.81 -6.27 2.37
C GLU A 99 -23.74 -6.31 3.58
N ALA A 100 -23.85 -7.47 4.24
CA ALA A 100 -24.63 -7.61 5.46
C ALA A 100 -24.08 -6.73 6.59
N THR A 101 -22.75 -6.61 6.71
CA THR A 101 -22.10 -5.70 7.67
C THR A 101 -22.38 -4.24 7.31
N LEU A 102 -22.29 -3.88 6.02
CA LEU A 102 -22.56 -2.51 5.57
C LEU A 102 -24.03 -2.11 5.82
N GLN A 103 -24.98 -3.02 5.60
CA GLN A 103 -26.41 -2.79 5.81
C GLN A 103 -26.78 -2.49 7.27
N GLN A 104 -25.97 -2.90 8.25
CA GLN A 104 -26.19 -2.54 9.66
C GLN A 104 -26.04 -1.04 9.92
N TYR A 105 -25.36 -0.33 9.02
CA TYR A 105 -25.14 1.11 9.06
C TYR A 105 -25.80 1.82 7.87
N ALA A 106 -26.82 1.18 7.28
CA ALA A 106 -27.45 1.68 6.05
C ALA A 106 -28.09 3.05 6.26
N ASP A 107 -27.78 3.94 5.34
CA ASP A 107 -28.45 5.20 5.09
C ASP A 107 -28.91 5.24 3.60
N PRO A 108 -29.68 6.25 3.18
CA PRO A 108 -30.11 6.35 1.78
C PRO A 108 -28.96 6.32 0.76
N ASN A 109 -27.78 6.83 1.13
CA ASN A 109 -26.60 6.81 0.25
C ASN A 109 -26.03 5.39 0.12
N THR A 110 -26.12 4.60 1.18
CA THR A 110 -25.72 3.19 1.22
C THR A 110 -26.57 2.38 0.28
N ASP A 111 -27.89 2.58 0.28
CA ASP A 111 -28.81 1.88 -0.62
C ASP A 111 -28.53 2.22 -2.09
N VAL A 112 -28.31 3.49 -2.39
CA VAL A 112 -27.93 3.95 -3.74
C VAL A 112 -26.59 3.35 -4.16
N PHE A 113 -25.60 3.35 -3.29
CA PHE A 113 -24.30 2.73 -3.55
C PHE A 113 -24.41 1.22 -3.81
N LEU A 114 -25.24 0.50 -3.03
CA LEU A 114 -25.49 -0.93 -3.23
C LEU A 114 -26.16 -1.20 -4.58
N GLN A 115 -27.08 -0.34 -5.04
CA GLN A 115 -27.66 -0.43 -6.38
C GLN A 115 -26.62 -0.24 -7.48
N TRP A 116 -25.76 0.78 -7.37
CA TRP A 116 -24.66 0.98 -8.32
C TRP A 116 -23.69 -0.20 -8.32
N ARG A 117 -23.37 -0.75 -7.14
CA ARG A 117 -22.49 -1.92 -7.01
C ARG A 117 -23.09 -3.16 -7.65
N ALA A 118 -24.40 -3.38 -7.51
CA ALA A 118 -25.10 -4.48 -8.17
C ALA A 118 -25.06 -4.30 -9.71
N ALA A 119 -25.32 -3.09 -10.21
CA ALA A 119 -25.21 -2.77 -11.63
C ALA A 119 -23.78 -2.97 -12.16
N TYR A 120 -22.76 -2.56 -11.39
CA TYR A 120 -21.35 -2.76 -11.72
C TYR A 120 -20.99 -4.24 -11.83
N ARG A 121 -21.38 -5.07 -10.86
CA ARG A 121 -21.14 -6.53 -10.89
C ARG A 121 -21.78 -7.20 -12.10
N ARG A 122 -23.00 -6.79 -12.46
CA ARG A 122 -23.66 -7.29 -13.67
C ARG A 122 -22.85 -6.95 -14.91
N LEU A 123 -22.35 -5.71 -15.01
CA LEU A 123 -21.49 -5.29 -16.13
C LEU A 123 -20.16 -6.04 -16.19
N GLU A 124 -19.55 -6.36 -15.03
CA GLU A 124 -18.35 -7.22 -14.97
C GLU A 124 -18.64 -8.61 -15.56
N GLN A 125 -19.74 -9.23 -15.13
CA GLN A 125 -20.18 -10.54 -15.60
C GLN A 125 -20.48 -10.55 -17.11
N GLU A 126 -21.27 -9.59 -17.59
CA GLU A 126 -21.65 -9.47 -19.01
C GLU A 126 -20.45 -9.28 -19.94
N ARG A 127 -19.39 -8.63 -19.45
CA ARG A 127 -18.19 -8.34 -20.25
C ARG A 127 -17.06 -9.35 -20.05
N GLY A 128 -17.20 -10.31 -19.13
CA GLY A 128 -16.14 -11.27 -18.80
C GLY A 128 -14.88 -10.59 -18.24
N VAL A 129 -15.06 -9.54 -17.44
CA VAL A 129 -13.97 -8.74 -16.85
C VAL A 129 -14.05 -8.77 -15.33
N ILE A 130 -12.95 -8.46 -14.66
CA ILE A 130 -12.88 -8.34 -13.20
C ILE A 130 -12.09 -7.11 -12.76
N SER A 131 -12.51 -6.50 -11.66
CA SER A 131 -11.72 -5.48 -10.96
C SER A 131 -10.40 -6.06 -10.41
N SER A 132 -9.32 -5.30 -10.56
CA SER A 132 -8.04 -5.63 -9.93
C SER A 132 -8.13 -5.72 -8.40
N ALA A 133 -9.08 -5.02 -7.77
CA ALA A 133 -9.34 -5.10 -6.33
C ALA A 133 -9.89 -6.46 -5.86
N LEU A 134 -10.42 -7.29 -6.77
CA LEU A 134 -10.88 -8.65 -6.47
C LEU A 134 -9.74 -9.68 -6.51
N LEU A 135 -8.61 -9.37 -7.14
CA LEU A 135 -7.53 -10.34 -7.35
C LEU A 135 -7.02 -10.95 -6.04
N GLU A 136 -6.90 -10.14 -5.00
CA GLU A 136 -6.41 -10.60 -3.70
C GLU A 136 -7.36 -11.60 -3.06
N ARG A 137 -8.67 -11.36 -3.15
CA ARG A 137 -9.70 -12.29 -2.70
C ARG A 137 -9.69 -13.58 -3.52
N LEU A 138 -9.59 -13.49 -4.84
CA LEU A 138 -9.51 -14.65 -5.72
C LEU A 138 -8.24 -15.47 -5.45
N CYS A 139 -7.11 -14.82 -5.17
CA CYS A 139 -5.89 -15.49 -4.72
C CYS A 139 -6.13 -16.27 -3.44
N ILE A 140 -6.83 -15.68 -2.45
CA ILE A 140 -7.18 -16.40 -1.22
C ILE A 140 -8.05 -17.60 -1.56
N GLU A 141 -9.13 -17.44 -2.31
CA GLU A 141 -10.10 -18.50 -2.60
C GLU A 141 -9.45 -19.67 -3.36
N HIS A 142 -8.63 -19.36 -4.37
CA HIS A 142 -8.00 -20.34 -5.27
C HIS A 142 -6.56 -20.71 -4.91
N MET A 143 -6.04 -20.27 -3.74
CA MET A 143 -4.67 -20.58 -3.34
C MET A 143 -4.46 -22.10 -3.29
N PRO A 144 -3.40 -22.64 -3.94
CA PRO A 144 -3.10 -24.06 -3.91
C PRO A 144 -2.91 -24.56 -2.47
N SER A 145 -3.14 -25.84 -2.21
CA SER A 145 -3.01 -26.42 -0.87
C SER A 145 -1.59 -26.36 -0.31
N THR A 146 -0.58 -26.26 -1.18
CA THR A 146 0.84 -26.21 -0.81
C THR A 146 1.53 -25.02 -1.46
N PHE A 147 2.31 -24.28 -0.67
CA PHE A 147 3.10 -23.15 -1.16
C PHE A 147 4.55 -23.24 -0.64
N ASN A 148 5.41 -23.98 -1.32
CA ASN A 148 6.75 -24.37 -0.81
C ASN A 148 7.82 -23.25 -0.90
N LYS A 149 7.51 -22.04 -0.41
CA LYS A 149 8.47 -20.92 -0.32
C LYS A 149 8.53 -20.38 1.11
N ARG A 150 9.64 -19.73 1.46
CA ARG A 150 9.72 -18.92 2.69
C ARG A 150 9.33 -17.50 2.33
N VAL A 151 8.35 -16.93 3.02
CA VAL A 151 7.82 -15.60 2.71
C VAL A 151 8.18 -14.63 3.83
N GLY A 152 8.90 -13.57 3.49
CA GLY A 152 9.05 -12.38 4.31
C GLY A 152 8.15 -11.27 3.80
N TYR A 153 7.65 -10.40 4.67
CA TYR A 153 6.97 -9.17 4.22
C TYR A 153 7.51 -7.94 4.94
N PHE A 154 7.50 -6.79 4.24
CA PHE A 154 7.96 -5.52 4.79
C PHE A 154 7.21 -4.32 4.22
N GLY A 155 7.23 -3.22 4.98
CA GLY A 155 6.66 -1.94 4.60
C GLY A 155 5.15 -1.82 4.80
N PHE A 156 4.53 -2.72 5.55
CA PHE A 156 3.10 -2.64 5.89
C PHE A 156 2.92 -1.92 7.23
N ASP A 157 2.71 -0.60 7.18
CA ASP A 157 2.48 0.21 8.39
C ASP A 157 1.12 -0.09 9.04
N HIS A 158 0.14 -0.41 8.19
CA HIS A 158 -1.11 -1.04 8.54
C HIS A 158 -1.34 -2.15 7.51
N MET A 159 -1.66 -3.35 7.99
CA MET A 159 -1.97 -4.48 7.11
C MET A 159 -3.49 -4.56 6.89
N PRO A 160 -3.98 -4.36 5.65
CA PRO A 160 -5.38 -4.56 5.29
C PRO A 160 -5.95 -5.90 5.75
N ALA A 161 -7.26 -5.98 5.97
CA ALA A 161 -7.90 -7.23 6.37
C ALA A 161 -7.72 -8.35 5.33
N GLN A 162 -7.89 -8.05 4.03
CA GLN A 162 -7.62 -9.04 2.98
C GLN A 162 -6.15 -9.50 2.98
N ALA A 163 -5.21 -8.57 3.18
CA ALA A 163 -3.79 -8.92 3.20
C ALA A 163 -3.48 -9.82 4.40
N LYS A 164 -4.06 -9.53 5.57
CA LYS A 164 -3.96 -10.42 6.74
C LYS A 164 -4.49 -11.81 6.43
N MET A 165 -5.61 -11.94 5.72
CA MET A 165 -6.17 -13.24 5.34
C MET A 165 -5.26 -13.98 4.37
N LEU A 166 -4.73 -13.30 3.34
CA LEU A 166 -3.79 -13.89 2.40
C LEU A 166 -2.52 -14.35 3.12
N PHE A 167 -1.93 -13.49 3.95
CA PHE A 167 -0.74 -13.82 4.73
C PHE A 167 -1.01 -14.95 5.72
N HIS A 168 -2.15 -14.99 6.39
CA HIS A 168 -2.53 -16.10 7.25
C HIS A 168 -2.60 -17.42 6.46
N ARG A 169 -3.21 -17.41 5.27
CA ARG A 169 -3.29 -18.59 4.40
C ARG A 169 -1.91 -19.03 3.89
N LEU A 170 -1.07 -18.08 3.49
CA LEU A 170 0.33 -18.33 3.16
C LEU A 170 1.09 -18.91 4.35
N GLY A 171 0.91 -18.37 5.56
CA GLY A 171 1.55 -18.87 6.77
C GLY A 171 1.21 -20.34 7.04
N ALA A 172 -0.04 -20.74 6.80
CA ALA A 172 -0.49 -22.13 6.96
C ALA A 172 0.08 -23.09 5.88
N GLN A 173 0.47 -22.58 4.72
CA GLN A 173 0.88 -23.37 3.55
C GLN A 173 2.36 -23.22 3.18
N SER A 174 3.04 -22.24 3.78
CA SER A 174 4.43 -21.88 3.52
C SER A 174 5.39 -22.57 4.48
N LEU A 175 6.67 -22.55 4.11
CA LEU A 175 7.73 -23.08 4.97
C LEU A 175 7.99 -22.17 6.19
N SER A 176 7.74 -20.87 6.04
CA SER A 176 7.85 -19.85 7.09
C SER A 176 7.27 -18.54 6.60
N LEU A 177 6.55 -17.83 7.47
CA LEU A 177 6.12 -16.44 7.26
C LEU A 177 6.75 -15.54 8.32
N THR A 178 7.45 -14.49 7.90
CA THR A 178 8.18 -13.61 8.84
C THR A 178 7.95 -12.13 8.50
N SER A 179 7.55 -11.34 9.50
CA SER A 179 7.59 -9.89 9.40
C SER A 179 9.04 -9.41 9.46
N LEU A 180 9.50 -8.72 8.42
CA LEU A 180 10.84 -8.12 8.40
C LEU A 180 10.86 -6.68 8.93
N CYS A 181 9.70 -6.13 9.28
CA CYS A 181 9.60 -4.81 9.86
C CYS A 181 9.80 -4.85 11.37
N GLN A 182 10.71 -4.01 11.86
CA GLN A 182 10.59 -3.48 13.22
C GLN A 182 9.31 -2.63 13.30
N GLN A 183 8.60 -2.72 14.42
CA GLN A 183 7.41 -1.89 14.60
C GLN A 183 7.81 -0.41 14.59
N PRO A 184 7.17 0.43 13.77
CA PRO A 184 7.49 1.85 13.76
C PRO A 184 7.21 2.44 15.15
N LYS A 185 8.17 3.17 15.70
CA LYS A 185 7.96 3.96 16.91
C LYS A 185 7.13 5.18 16.55
N ARG A 186 5.95 5.31 17.15
CA ARG A 186 5.07 6.47 16.96
C ARG A 186 5.20 7.40 18.16
N ALA A 187 5.39 8.68 17.89
CA ALA A 187 5.41 9.73 18.90
C ALA A 187 4.46 10.85 18.47
N LYS A 188 3.82 11.50 19.46
CA LYS A 188 2.99 12.67 19.25
C LYS A 188 3.70 13.86 19.88
N TYR A 189 3.75 14.97 19.15
CA TYR A 189 4.38 16.20 19.59
C TYR A 189 3.35 17.34 19.64
N GLU A 190 3.60 18.30 20.53
CA GLU A 190 2.70 19.43 20.76
C GLU A 190 2.84 20.54 19.71
N SER A 191 3.98 20.58 19.01
CA SER A 191 4.27 21.53 17.94
C SER A 191 5.20 20.93 16.88
N PRO A 192 5.20 21.47 15.65
CA PRO A 192 6.19 21.11 14.62
C PRO A 192 7.63 21.32 15.08
N GLU A 193 7.91 22.37 15.85
CA GLU A 193 9.24 22.67 16.36
C GLU A 193 9.72 21.59 17.35
N ALA A 194 8.82 21.08 18.22
CA ALA A 194 9.13 19.98 19.14
C ALA A 194 9.36 18.67 18.39
N GLU A 195 8.56 18.38 17.36
CA GLU A 195 8.76 17.23 16.48
C GLU A 195 10.11 17.27 15.77
N ILE A 196 10.48 18.42 15.20
CA ILE A 196 11.76 18.60 14.51
C ILE A 196 12.92 18.44 15.48
N ALA A 197 12.85 19.04 16.66
CA ALA A 197 13.89 18.89 17.68
C ALA A 197 14.07 17.42 18.08
N ALA A 198 12.97 16.69 18.31
CA ALA A 198 13.03 15.27 18.62
C ALA A 198 13.57 14.42 17.45
N CYS A 199 13.24 14.80 16.20
CA CYS A 199 13.78 14.16 15.00
C CYS A 199 15.30 14.34 14.90
N VAL A 200 15.82 15.54 15.18
CA VAL A 200 17.26 15.81 15.18
C VAL A 200 17.97 14.98 16.25
N VAL A 201 17.47 14.98 17.49
CA VAL A 201 18.02 14.15 18.58
C VAL A 201 18.01 12.67 18.20
N PHE A 202 16.96 12.19 17.54
CA PHE A 202 16.90 10.82 17.06
C PHE A 202 17.96 10.51 15.99
N CYS A 203 18.23 11.47 15.09
CA CYS A 203 19.29 11.32 14.09
C CYS A 203 20.68 11.28 14.74
N GLU A 204 20.95 12.18 15.69
CA GLU A 204 22.21 12.21 16.46
C GLU A 204 22.44 10.88 17.16
N GLN A 205 21.43 10.37 17.88
CA GLN A 205 21.52 9.08 18.57
C GLN A 205 21.80 7.90 17.63
N LEU A 206 21.34 7.95 16.39
CA LEU A 206 21.62 6.92 15.39
C LEU A 206 23.05 7.03 14.86
N PHE A 207 23.54 8.24 14.58
CA PHE A 207 24.92 8.44 14.17
C PHE A 207 25.92 8.08 15.28
N ASP A 208 25.61 8.42 16.54
CA ASP A 208 26.44 8.03 17.70
C ASP A 208 26.56 6.50 17.86
N GLN A 209 25.58 5.75 17.36
CA GLN A 209 25.58 4.28 17.39
C GLN A 209 26.22 3.67 16.14
N ASP A 210 26.09 4.33 14.99
CA ASP A 210 26.55 3.87 13.69
C ASP A 210 26.88 5.07 12.79
N ASP A 211 28.16 5.41 12.70
CA ASP A 211 28.67 6.51 11.84
C ASP A 211 28.35 6.29 10.34
N SER A 212 28.00 5.07 9.93
CA SER A 212 27.62 4.73 8.55
C SER A 212 26.11 4.78 8.29
N ALA A 213 25.31 5.14 9.30
CA ALA A 213 23.87 5.20 9.20
C ALA A 213 23.40 6.17 8.10
N SER A 214 22.54 5.70 7.19
CA SER A 214 21.88 6.53 6.20
C SER A 214 20.45 6.83 6.63
N ILE A 215 20.18 8.10 6.98
CA ILE A 215 18.88 8.52 7.51
C ILE A 215 18.11 9.31 6.46
N ALA A 216 16.85 8.89 6.23
CA ALA A 216 15.90 9.61 5.40
C ALA A 216 14.79 10.20 6.29
N VAL A 217 14.63 11.53 6.25
CA VAL A 217 13.51 12.21 6.90
C VAL A 217 12.46 12.56 5.84
N VAL A 218 11.23 12.08 6.07
CA VAL A 218 10.11 12.19 5.13
C VAL A 218 9.02 13.03 5.78
N ALA A 219 8.72 14.20 5.21
CA ALA A 219 7.65 15.06 5.69
C ALA A 219 6.52 15.13 4.65
N ALA A 220 5.29 14.80 5.06
CA ALA A 220 4.10 14.81 4.21
C ALA A 220 3.44 16.20 4.12
N THR A 221 3.81 17.14 4.98
CA THR A 221 3.21 18.48 4.99
C THR A 221 3.98 19.45 4.12
N GLU A 222 3.33 19.93 3.06
CA GLU A 222 3.76 20.93 2.06
C GLU A 222 4.06 22.33 2.61
N THR A 223 4.21 22.53 3.92
CA THR A 223 4.61 23.87 4.38
C THR A 223 6.10 24.02 4.17
N GLU A 224 6.50 24.88 3.22
CA GLU A 224 7.87 25.37 3.07
C GLU A 224 8.48 25.80 4.43
N ARG A 225 7.62 26.24 5.36
CA ARG A 225 7.99 26.53 6.74
C ARG A 225 8.59 25.31 7.45
N TYR A 226 7.92 24.15 7.41
CA TYR A 226 8.41 22.93 8.06
C TYR A 226 9.76 22.49 7.48
N GLN A 227 9.86 22.49 6.15
CA GLN A 227 11.10 22.14 5.45
C GLN A 227 12.25 23.08 5.82
N ARG A 228 12.00 24.40 5.90
CA ARG A 228 12.99 25.39 6.35
C ARG A 228 13.42 25.17 7.80
N LEU A 229 12.48 24.90 8.70
CA LEU A 229 12.78 24.65 10.11
C LEU A 229 13.61 23.37 10.28
N LEU A 230 13.22 22.28 9.61
CA LEU A 230 13.94 21.00 9.65
C LEU A 230 15.35 21.14 9.08
N LYS A 231 15.50 21.76 7.90
CA LYS A 231 16.81 22.00 7.30
C LYS A 231 17.71 22.85 8.20
N ARG A 232 17.16 23.91 8.81
CA ARG A 232 17.92 24.76 9.75
C ARG A 232 18.37 23.97 10.98
N ALA A 233 17.50 23.15 11.54
CA ALA A 233 17.79 22.36 12.75
C ALA A 233 18.89 21.31 12.49
N LEU A 234 18.83 20.61 11.35
CA LEU A 234 19.87 19.65 10.94
C LEU A 234 21.22 20.33 10.68
N VAL A 235 21.24 21.47 9.99
CA VAL A 235 22.49 22.21 9.74
C VAL A 235 23.11 22.73 11.03
N THR A 236 22.28 23.16 11.99
CA THR A 236 22.75 23.71 13.27
C THR A 236 23.41 22.64 14.14
N THR A 237 22.99 21.39 14.00
CA THR A 237 23.56 20.22 14.70
C THR A 237 24.71 19.57 13.95
N GLY A 238 25.11 20.13 12.80
CA GLY A 238 26.22 19.60 12.01
C GLY A 238 25.88 18.32 11.25
N ILE A 239 24.60 17.91 11.20
CA ILE A 239 24.16 16.77 10.41
C ILE A 239 24.12 17.19 8.92
N PRO A 240 24.99 16.62 8.06
CA PRO A 240 24.99 16.94 6.63
C PRO A 240 23.66 16.51 6.01
N ALA A 241 22.84 17.47 5.59
CA ALA A 241 21.54 17.22 4.99
C ALA A 241 21.53 17.59 3.50
N HIS A 242 21.36 16.60 2.63
CA HIS A 242 21.13 16.78 1.21
C HIS A 242 19.63 16.75 0.90
N GLY A 243 19.11 17.85 0.36
CA GLY A 243 17.72 17.94 -0.04
C GLY A 243 17.48 17.31 -1.40
N LEU A 244 16.70 16.24 -1.46
CA LEU A 244 16.12 15.71 -2.69
C LEU A 244 14.62 15.98 -2.65
N MET A 245 14.21 17.09 -3.24
CA MET A 245 12.79 17.27 -3.58
C MET A 245 12.47 16.32 -4.72
N ARG A 246 11.81 15.20 -4.39
CA ARG A 246 11.21 14.31 -5.38
C ARG A 246 9.70 14.39 -5.23
N THR A 247 9.06 14.99 -6.23
CA THR A 247 7.62 14.84 -6.43
C THR A 247 7.34 13.38 -6.80
N PHE A 248 6.92 12.59 -5.80
CA PHE A 248 6.35 11.26 -6.07
C PHE A 248 4.92 11.47 -6.56
N GLY A 249 4.70 11.32 -7.87
CA GLY A 249 3.37 11.47 -8.47
C GLY A 249 2.30 10.66 -7.75
N GLU A 250 1.13 11.28 -7.56
CA GLU A 250 -0.08 10.78 -6.88
C GLU A 250 0.04 10.42 -5.38
N VAL A 251 1.12 10.84 -4.72
CA VAL A 251 1.16 10.96 -3.25
C VAL A 251 1.32 12.46 -2.93
N PRO A 252 0.54 13.06 -2.02
CA PRO A 252 0.75 14.45 -1.61
C PRO A 252 2.23 14.65 -1.31
N GLU A 253 2.79 15.74 -1.84
CA GLU A 253 4.21 15.90 -2.13
C GLU A 253 5.11 15.49 -0.95
N ILE A 254 5.87 14.41 -1.14
CA ILE A 254 6.82 13.94 -0.14
C ILE A 254 8.14 14.72 -0.30
N ALA A 255 8.49 15.53 0.70
CA ALA A 255 9.86 16.03 0.82
C ALA A 255 10.73 14.99 1.53
N CYS A 256 11.80 14.54 0.86
CA CYS A 256 12.79 13.63 1.42
C CYS A 256 14.10 14.38 1.66
N LEU A 257 14.54 14.47 2.92
CA LEU A 257 15.91 14.86 3.25
C LEU A 257 16.72 13.57 3.45
N LEU A 258 17.84 13.44 2.74
CA LEU A 258 18.80 12.35 2.94
C LEU A 258 20.01 12.92 3.67
N ALA A 259 20.39 12.30 4.79
CA ALA A 259 21.69 12.54 5.41
C ALA A 259 22.69 11.49 4.88
N TRP A 260 23.84 11.95 4.42
CA TRP A 260 24.96 11.11 3.92
C TRP A 260 26.20 11.41 4.76
N ALA A 261 26.98 10.38 5.08
CA ALA A 261 28.37 10.52 5.51
C ALA A 261 29.29 10.44 4.29
#